data_AF-A0A7R9WJD3-F1
#
_entry.id   AF-A0A7R9WJD3-F1
#
_cell.length_a   1.000
_cell.length_b   1.000
_cell.length_c   1.000
_cell.angle_alpha   90.00
_cell.angle_beta   90.00
_cell.angle_gamma   90.00
#
_symmetry.space_group_name_H-M   'P 1'
#
loop_
_entity.id
_entity.type
_entity.pdbx_description
1 polymer ?
#
loop_
_entity_poly.entity_id
_entity_poly.type
_entity_poly.pdbx_seq_one_letter_code
_entity_poly.pdbx_strand_id
1 'polypeptide(L)'
;GNGGGGKRFRYSFNQGRSSKMVVKHVPSTSGQPQPPILDLDTLRERLFTGGGGASRGSLSRCARLYRDFVKRVLSTHDDPSSVTDEMTDEIEAAKQVLQRELRLHALEMRKLVLVAAAAEAELARYDAAQAQIESDTEACRKEIEELKVKLTHEKRVRRNREEYESLAKVANARPAKRRTAHKLDQVRREIGQVKAEEARSARELEVREKQFQLLMQSILDLKANLAEDLKRKELEKRMRSN
;
A
#
# COMPACT_ATOMS: atom_id res chain seq x y z
N GLY A 1 -36.89 -22.07 -24.73
CA GLY A 1 -35.47 -21.99 -24.37
C GLY A 1 -34.88 -20.68 -24.82
N ASN A 2 -34.11 -20.00 -23.97
CA ASN A 2 -32.74 -19.58 -24.28
C ASN A 2 -32.14 -18.94 -23.02
N GLY A 3 -30.99 -19.46 -22.59
CA GLY A 3 -30.28 -19.00 -21.40
C GLY A 3 -29.49 -17.72 -21.67
N GLY A 4 -29.64 -16.73 -20.80
CA GLY A 4 -28.85 -15.49 -20.82
C GLY A 4 -27.85 -15.48 -19.66
N GLY A 5 -26.60 -15.82 -19.97
CA GLY A 5 -25.52 -16.06 -19.02
C GLY A 5 -25.20 -14.87 -18.12
N GLY A 6 -25.35 -15.09 -16.80
CA GLY A 6 -24.76 -14.25 -15.78
C GLY A 6 -23.25 -14.41 -15.77
N LYS A 7 -22.54 -13.43 -16.34
CA LYS A 7 -21.08 -13.31 -16.22
C LYS A 7 -20.75 -12.95 -14.76
N ARG A 8 -20.50 -13.97 -13.94
CA ARG A 8 -19.88 -13.82 -12.61
C ARG A 8 -18.45 -13.32 -12.82
N PHE A 9 -18.24 -12.03 -12.55
CA PHE A 9 -16.91 -11.44 -12.43
C PHE A 9 -16.23 -12.06 -11.20
N ARG A 10 -15.37 -13.05 -11.44
CA ARG A 10 -14.52 -13.64 -10.40
C ARG A 10 -13.46 -12.60 -10.03
N TYR A 11 -13.61 -11.98 -8.87
CA TYR A 11 -12.51 -11.27 -8.21
C TYR A 11 -11.46 -12.32 -7.83
N SER A 12 -10.34 -12.33 -8.55
CA SER A 12 -9.15 -13.07 -8.12
C SER A 12 -8.48 -12.24 -7.03
N PHE A 13 -8.73 -12.63 -5.78
CA PHE A 13 -8.02 -12.11 -4.62
C PHE A 13 -6.59 -12.64 -4.71
N ASN A 14 -5.69 -11.81 -5.24
CA ASN A 14 -4.28 -12.14 -5.38
C ASN A 14 -3.72 -12.28 -3.96
N GLN A 15 -3.60 -13.50 -3.47
CA GLN A 15 -2.98 -13.76 -2.17
C GLN A 15 -1.58 -13.17 -2.20
N GLY A 16 -1.34 -12.25 -1.26
CA GLY A 16 -0.05 -11.63 -1.06
C GLY A 16 1.02 -12.70 -1.04
N ARG A 17 1.97 -12.61 -1.97
CA ARG A 17 3.22 -13.36 -1.91
C ARG A 17 3.83 -13.02 -0.55
N SER A 18 3.74 -13.97 0.37
CA SER A 18 4.49 -13.99 1.61
C SER A 18 5.96 -13.90 1.21
N SER A 19 6.50 -12.69 1.32
CA SER A 19 7.93 -12.44 1.20
C SER A 19 8.54 -13.09 2.42
N LYS A 20 8.92 -14.36 2.28
CA LYS A 20 9.74 -15.05 3.27
C LYS A 20 10.95 -14.15 3.48
N MET A 21 11.03 -13.50 4.64
CA MET A 21 12.27 -12.92 5.12
C MET A 21 13.25 -14.09 5.19
N VAL A 22 14.07 -14.21 4.15
CA VAL A 22 15.29 -14.98 4.22
C VAL A 22 16.10 -14.22 5.25
N VAL A 23 16.08 -14.73 6.48
CA VAL A 23 17.11 -14.43 7.49
C VAL A 23 18.40 -14.86 6.80
N LYS A 24 19.06 -13.90 6.14
CA LYS A 24 20.39 -14.11 5.61
C LYS A 24 21.22 -14.43 6.84
N HIS A 25 21.55 -15.71 6.99
CA HIS A 25 22.57 -16.14 7.93
C HIS A 25 23.75 -15.21 7.74
N VAL A 26 24.06 -14.44 8.78
CA VAL A 26 25.34 -13.74 8.90
C VAL A 26 26.40 -14.81 8.68
N PRO A 27 27.30 -14.68 7.68
CA PRO A 27 28.29 -15.69 7.44
C PRO A 27 29.16 -15.81 8.69
N SER A 28 29.07 -16.98 9.34
CA SER A 28 29.95 -17.35 10.44
C SER A 28 31.40 -17.24 9.98
N THR A 29 32.13 -16.37 10.67
CA THR A 29 33.51 -16.56 11.11
C THR A 29 34.53 -17.00 10.04
N SER A 30 34.94 -16.10 9.14
CA SER A 30 36.13 -16.31 8.29
C SER A 30 37.37 -15.51 8.70
N GLY A 31 37.34 -14.86 9.87
CA GLY A 31 38.43 -13.97 10.30
C GLY A 31 38.67 -13.97 11.81
N GLN A 32 38.43 -15.08 12.52
CA GLN A 32 38.90 -15.14 13.90
C GLN A 32 40.43 -15.20 13.90
N PRO A 33 41.11 -14.29 14.63
CA PRO A 33 42.55 -14.33 14.74
C PRO A 33 42.93 -15.66 15.41
N GLN A 34 43.91 -16.37 14.83
CA GLN A 34 44.29 -17.68 15.31
C GLN A 34 44.68 -17.62 16.79
N PRO A 35 44.26 -18.59 17.61
CA PRO A 35 44.61 -18.61 19.01
C PRO A 35 46.14 -18.67 19.15
N PRO A 36 46.72 -17.94 20.11
CA PRO A 36 48.16 -17.93 20.29
C PRO A 36 48.63 -19.34 20.68
N ILE A 37 49.71 -19.81 20.05
CA ILE A 37 50.37 -21.07 20.44
C ILE A 37 50.91 -20.86 21.86
N LEU A 38 50.42 -21.66 22.80
CA LEU A 38 50.80 -21.61 24.20
C LEU A 38 51.73 -22.77 24.53
N ASP A 39 52.81 -22.47 25.25
CA ASP A 39 53.69 -23.47 25.81
C ASP A 39 52.95 -24.30 26.88
N LEU A 40 53.18 -25.61 26.92
CA LEU A 40 52.39 -26.58 27.70
C LEU A 40 52.48 -26.28 29.21
N ASP A 41 53.63 -25.80 29.67
CA ASP A 41 53.84 -25.40 31.07
C ASP A 41 53.09 -24.11 31.43
N THR A 42 52.97 -23.19 30.47
CA THR A 42 52.22 -21.94 30.66
C THR A 42 50.71 -22.21 30.67
N LEU A 43 50.25 -23.14 29.82
CA LEU A 43 48.87 -23.67 29.83
C LEU A 43 48.54 -24.39 31.13
N ARG A 44 49.37 -25.34 31.54
CA ARG A 44 49.24 -26.07 32.81
C ARG A 44 49.12 -25.11 33.97
N GLU A 45 49.99 -24.12 34.08
CA GLU A 45 49.95 -23.16 35.19
C GLU A 45 48.72 -22.26 35.18
N ARG A 46 48.21 -21.87 34.00
CA ARG A 46 46.94 -21.15 33.90
C ARG A 46 45.74 -22.02 34.30
N LEU A 47 45.79 -23.32 34.00
CA LEU A 47 44.78 -24.31 34.39
C LEU A 47 44.85 -24.65 35.89
N PHE A 48 46.06 -24.90 36.44
CA PHE A 48 46.29 -25.23 37.85
C PHE A 48 45.99 -24.06 38.80
N THR A 49 46.18 -22.82 38.35
CA THR A 49 45.98 -21.65 39.22
C THR A 49 44.57 -21.06 39.21
N GLY A 50 43.64 -21.67 38.46
CA GLY A 50 42.21 -21.38 38.56
C GLY A 50 41.82 -19.98 38.08
N GLY A 51 40.67 -19.88 37.41
CA GLY A 51 40.09 -18.61 36.99
C GLY A 51 39.69 -17.72 38.17
N GLY A 52 40.65 -16.97 38.72
CA GLY A 52 40.42 -15.94 39.73
C GLY A 52 41.05 -14.62 39.28
N GLY A 53 40.20 -13.64 38.99
CA GLY A 53 40.60 -12.31 38.59
C GLY A 53 41.38 -11.60 39.68
N ALA A 54 42.72 -11.66 39.62
CA ALA A 54 43.61 -10.67 40.23
C ALA A 54 45.05 -10.86 39.73
N SER A 55 45.51 -9.92 38.90
CA SER A 55 46.90 -9.41 38.87
C SER A 55 48.06 -10.37 38.55
N ARG A 56 47.82 -11.53 37.93
CA ARG A 56 48.91 -12.40 37.40
C ARG A 56 49.34 -11.95 36.00
N GLY A 57 50.64 -11.99 35.72
CA GLY A 57 51.17 -11.42 34.47
C GLY A 57 51.03 -9.90 34.38
N SER A 58 50.84 -9.21 35.51
CA SER A 58 50.88 -7.74 35.54
C SER A 58 52.33 -7.25 35.44
N LEU A 59 52.56 -6.19 34.66
CA LEU A 59 53.88 -5.56 34.54
C LEU A 59 54.41 -5.10 35.91
N SER A 60 53.54 -4.62 36.80
CA SER A 60 53.93 -4.17 38.14
C SER A 60 54.44 -5.30 39.03
N ARG A 61 53.92 -6.52 38.84
CA ARG A 61 54.38 -7.74 39.52
C ARG A 61 55.70 -8.22 38.94
N CYS A 62 55.86 -8.22 37.62
CA CYS A 62 57.13 -8.52 36.95
C CYS A 62 58.25 -7.56 37.41
N ALA A 63 57.97 -6.26 37.47
CA ALA A 63 58.92 -5.25 37.93
C ALA A 63 59.32 -5.44 39.40
N ARG A 64 58.38 -5.88 40.26
CA ARG A 64 58.68 -6.18 41.67
C ARG A 64 59.60 -7.40 41.80
N LEU A 65 59.23 -8.50 41.15
CA LEU A 65 60.02 -9.74 41.19
C LEU A 65 61.40 -9.56 40.56
N TYR A 66 61.52 -8.73 39.51
CA TYR A 66 62.80 -8.38 38.93
C TYR A 66 63.69 -7.63 39.94
N ARG A 67 63.15 -6.64 40.64
CA ARG A 67 63.90 -5.93 41.70
C ARG A 67 64.31 -6.87 42.82
N ASP A 68 63.42 -7.76 43.26
CA ASP A 68 63.70 -8.69 44.36
C ASP A 68 64.76 -9.72 43.95
N PHE A 69 64.72 -10.22 42.71
CA PHE A 69 65.74 -11.07 42.13
C PHE A 69 67.11 -10.36 42.07
N VAL A 70 67.15 -9.15 41.49
CA VAL A 70 68.39 -8.37 41.37
C VAL A 70 69.00 -8.07 42.75
N LYS A 71 68.17 -7.71 43.75
CA LYS A 71 68.65 -7.51 45.12
C LYS A 71 69.33 -8.74 45.69
N ARG A 72 68.73 -9.93 45.54
CA ARG A 72 69.30 -11.20 46.02
C ARG A 72 70.61 -11.55 45.31
N VAL A 73 70.70 -11.30 44.01
CA VAL A 73 71.93 -11.52 43.23
C VAL A 73 73.05 -10.56 43.66
N LEU A 74 72.73 -9.30 43.96
CA LEU A 74 73.72 -8.32 44.41
C LEU A 74 74.18 -8.61 45.84
N SER A 75 73.27 -8.95 46.76
CA SER A 75 73.61 -9.31 48.14
C SER A 75 74.49 -10.57 48.27
N THR A 76 74.44 -11.47 47.30
CA THR A 76 75.31 -12.66 47.25
C THR A 76 76.66 -12.40 46.60
N HIS A 77 76.78 -11.33 45.81
CA HIS A 77 78.06 -10.89 45.23
C HIS A 77 78.91 -10.09 46.22
N ASP A 78 78.29 -9.33 47.13
CA ASP A 78 79.00 -8.47 48.09
C ASP A 78 79.67 -9.24 49.26
N ASP A 79 79.19 -10.44 49.62
CA ASP A 79 79.76 -11.30 50.68
C ASP A 79 80.11 -12.72 50.17
N PRO A 80 81.22 -12.89 49.41
CA PRO A 80 81.59 -14.16 48.78
C PRO A 80 82.02 -15.26 49.77
N SER A 81 82.20 -14.94 51.05
CA SER A 81 82.61 -15.87 52.12
C SER A 81 81.43 -16.59 52.80
N SER A 82 80.18 -16.20 52.47
CA SER A 82 78.93 -16.66 53.11
C SER A 82 77.97 -17.34 52.13
N VAL A 83 78.48 -17.82 50.99
CA VAL A 83 77.65 -18.51 50.00
C VAL A 83 77.33 -19.92 50.52
N THR A 84 76.10 -20.10 51.00
CA THR A 84 75.53 -21.41 51.34
C THR A 84 74.76 -21.96 50.14
N ASP A 85 74.68 -23.30 50.01
CA ASP A 85 73.84 -23.96 48.99
C ASP A 85 72.37 -23.48 49.08
N GLU A 86 71.88 -23.21 50.30
CA GLU A 86 70.54 -22.66 50.53
C GLU A 86 70.33 -21.29 49.85
N MET A 87 71.35 -20.44 49.87
CA MET A 87 71.25 -19.09 49.27
C MET A 87 71.32 -19.15 47.74
N THR A 88 72.01 -20.15 47.17
CA THR A 88 71.98 -20.41 45.72
C THR A 88 70.64 -20.99 45.26
N ASP A 89 70.04 -21.88 46.05
CA ASP A 89 68.71 -22.45 45.79
C ASP A 89 67.62 -21.37 45.83
N GLU A 90 67.71 -20.41 46.76
CA GLU A 90 66.79 -19.28 46.84
C GLU A 90 66.87 -18.34 45.63
N ILE A 91 68.06 -18.12 45.08
CA ILE A 91 68.25 -17.32 43.85
C ILE A 91 67.66 -18.06 42.65
N GLU A 92 67.88 -19.37 42.56
CA GLU A 92 67.35 -20.19 41.48
C GLU A 92 65.82 -20.26 41.54
N ALA A 93 65.22 -20.39 42.73
CA ALA A 93 63.79 -20.27 42.95
C ALA A 93 63.25 -18.88 42.54
N ALA A 94 63.92 -17.79 42.94
CA ALA A 94 63.53 -16.43 42.57
C ALA A 94 63.60 -16.20 41.04
N LYS A 95 64.61 -16.75 40.37
CA LYS A 95 64.75 -16.74 38.90
C LYS A 95 63.59 -17.47 38.22
N GLN A 96 63.25 -18.67 38.69
CA GLN A 96 62.15 -19.46 38.12
C GLN A 96 60.80 -18.74 38.28
N VAL A 97 60.54 -18.13 39.44
CA VAL A 97 59.33 -17.33 39.69
C VAL A 97 59.26 -16.11 38.77
N LEU A 98 60.37 -15.39 38.59
CA LEU A 98 60.44 -14.25 37.68
C LEU A 98 60.22 -14.67 36.20
N GLN A 99 60.88 -15.73 35.74
CA GLN A 99 60.72 -16.25 34.38
C GLN A 99 59.28 -16.67 34.10
N ARG A 100 58.63 -17.33 35.06
CA ARG A 100 57.22 -17.70 34.98
C ARG A 100 56.32 -16.46 34.84
N GLU A 101 56.53 -15.44 35.66
CA GLU A 101 55.69 -14.23 35.63
C GLU A 101 55.90 -13.42 34.35
N LEU A 102 57.12 -13.39 33.80
CA LEU A 102 57.38 -12.81 32.48
C LEU A 102 56.68 -13.57 31.35
N ARG A 103 56.64 -14.91 31.40
CA ARG A 103 55.87 -15.73 30.43
C ARG A 103 54.37 -15.44 30.53
N LEU A 104 53.83 -15.30 31.75
CA LEU A 104 52.43 -14.93 31.97
C LEU A 104 52.13 -13.50 31.47
N HIS A 105 53.04 -12.55 31.66
CA HIS A 105 52.89 -11.19 31.15
C HIS A 105 52.89 -11.14 29.62
N ALA A 106 53.82 -11.86 28.98
CA ALA A 106 53.86 -11.97 27.52
C ALA A 106 52.56 -12.57 26.95
N LEU A 107 51.96 -13.53 27.65
CA LEU A 107 50.67 -14.09 27.29
C LEU A 107 49.54 -13.06 27.40
N GLU A 108 49.48 -12.30 28.50
CA GLU A 108 48.45 -11.27 28.67
C GLU A 108 48.58 -10.18 27.60
N MET A 109 49.79 -9.77 27.24
CA MET A 109 50.02 -8.83 26.14
C MET A 109 49.51 -9.36 24.80
N ARG A 110 49.78 -10.63 24.47
CA ARG A 110 49.25 -11.25 23.24
C ARG A 110 47.73 -11.30 23.24
N LYS A 111 47.12 -11.63 24.39
CA LYS A 111 45.67 -11.60 24.55
C LYS A 111 45.10 -10.20 24.30
N LEU A 112 45.71 -9.16 24.87
CA LEU A 112 45.25 -7.77 24.66
C LEU A 112 45.28 -7.37 23.18
N VAL A 113 46.34 -7.72 22.45
CA VAL A 113 46.43 -7.46 21.00
C VAL A 113 45.31 -8.16 20.24
N LEU A 114 45.03 -9.43 20.55
CA LEU A 114 43.97 -10.20 19.90
C LEU A 114 42.58 -9.64 20.23
N VAL A 115 42.35 -9.21 21.47
CA VAL A 115 41.11 -8.56 21.88
C VAL A 115 40.93 -7.22 21.17
N ALA A 116 41.98 -6.41 21.04
CA ALA A 116 41.93 -5.16 20.29
C ALA A 116 41.58 -5.39 18.81
N ALA A 117 42.27 -6.35 18.16
CA ALA A 117 41.97 -6.71 16.76
C ALA A 117 40.55 -7.26 16.59
N ALA A 118 40.06 -8.05 17.55
CA ALA A 118 38.68 -8.55 17.54
C ALA A 118 37.67 -7.40 17.69
N ALA A 119 37.93 -6.43 18.57
CA ALA A 119 37.09 -5.25 18.76
C ALA A 119 37.04 -4.37 17.51
N GLU A 120 38.17 -4.15 16.84
CA GLU A 120 38.22 -3.43 15.55
C GLU A 120 37.38 -4.14 14.47
N ALA A 121 37.50 -5.46 14.36
CA ALA A 121 36.70 -6.24 13.44
C ALA A 121 35.20 -6.22 13.79
N GLU A 122 34.86 -6.15 15.08
CA GLU A 122 33.49 -6.03 15.55
C GLU A 122 32.88 -4.66 15.22
N LEU A 123 33.63 -3.57 15.42
CA LEU A 123 33.23 -2.22 15.04
C LEU A 123 32.93 -2.13 13.54
N ALA A 124 33.83 -2.65 12.69
CA ALA A 124 33.59 -2.67 11.24
C ALA A 124 32.32 -3.44 10.84
N ARG A 125 31.95 -4.49 11.59
CA ARG A 125 30.70 -5.22 11.37
C ARG A 125 29.48 -4.41 11.81
N TYR A 126 29.57 -3.70 12.94
CA TYR A 126 28.50 -2.82 13.38
C TYR A 126 28.27 -1.66 12.41
N ASP A 127 29.33 -1.05 11.89
CA ASP A 127 29.23 0.01 10.88
C ASP A 127 28.54 -0.50 9.61
N ALA A 128 28.92 -1.69 9.13
CA ALA A 128 28.28 -2.31 7.97
C ALA A 128 26.81 -2.65 8.22
N ALA A 129 26.48 -3.16 9.42
CA ALA A 129 25.10 -3.47 9.80
C ALA A 129 24.25 -2.18 9.90
N GLN A 130 24.82 -1.12 10.47
CA GLN A 130 24.17 0.19 10.56
C GLN A 130 23.87 0.75 9.17
N ALA A 131 24.84 0.75 8.26
CA ALA A 131 24.65 1.21 6.88
C ALA A 131 23.54 0.41 6.15
N GLN A 132 23.46 -0.90 6.39
CA GLN A 132 22.39 -1.73 5.82
C GLN A 132 21.02 -1.35 6.39
N ILE A 133 20.91 -1.16 7.71
CA ILE A 133 19.65 -0.74 8.36
C ILE A 133 19.20 0.63 7.85
N GLU A 134 20.12 1.57 7.67
CA GLU A 134 19.82 2.89 7.13
C GLU A 134 19.30 2.78 5.68
N SER A 135 19.97 2.01 4.83
CA SER A 135 19.52 1.72 3.46
C SER A 135 18.12 1.09 3.42
N ASP A 136 17.87 0.08 4.26
CA ASP A 136 16.58 -0.60 4.32
C ASP A 136 15.47 0.35 4.83
N THR A 137 15.81 1.22 5.77
CA THR A 137 14.90 2.26 6.29
C THR A 137 14.51 3.25 5.20
N GLU A 138 15.47 3.71 4.40
CA GLU A 138 15.22 4.59 3.27
C GLU A 138 14.38 3.92 2.19
N ALA A 139 14.65 2.64 1.88
CA ALA A 139 13.86 1.87 0.95
C ALA A 139 12.39 1.74 1.42
N CYS A 140 12.18 1.40 2.69
CA CYS A 140 10.84 1.34 3.30
C CYS A 140 10.13 2.69 3.23
N ARG A 141 10.82 3.80 3.51
CA ARG A 141 10.25 5.14 3.40
C ARG A 141 9.78 5.45 1.98
N LYS A 142 10.58 5.11 0.96
CA LYS A 142 10.20 5.28 -0.45
C LYS A 142 8.97 4.43 -0.80
N GLU A 143 8.95 3.17 -0.38
CA GLU A 143 7.81 2.28 -0.63
C GLU A 143 6.51 2.80 0.01
N ILE A 144 6.59 3.36 1.23
CA ILE A 144 5.45 3.99 1.89
C ILE A 144 4.91 5.16 1.05
N GLU A 145 5.78 6.04 0.55
CA GLU A 145 5.33 7.17 -0.28
C GLU A 145 4.70 6.71 -1.60
N GLU A 146 5.25 5.69 -2.24
CA GLU A 146 4.64 5.09 -3.43
C GLU A 146 3.25 4.49 -3.14
N LEU A 147 3.13 3.77 -2.02
CA LEU A 147 1.86 3.16 -1.60
C LEU A 147 0.82 4.22 -1.24
N LYS A 148 1.22 5.35 -0.63
CA LYS A 148 0.32 6.48 -0.40
C LYS A 148 -0.22 7.04 -1.72
N VAL A 149 0.64 7.27 -2.71
CA VAL A 149 0.21 7.73 -4.04
C VAL A 149 -0.76 6.74 -4.67
N LYS A 150 -0.43 5.45 -4.70
CA LYS A 150 -1.30 4.38 -5.21
C LYS A 150 -2.65 4.36 -4.49
N LEU A 151 -2.66 4.47 -3.17
CA LEU A 151 -3.89 4.49 -2.36
C LEU A 151 -4.78 5.68 -2.71
N THR A 152 -4.22 6.88 -2.88
CA THR A 152 -5.00 8.06 -3.28
C THR A 152 -5.60 7.90 -4.68
N HIS A 153 -4.84 7.30 -5.60
CA HIS A 153 -5.31 6.99 -6.95
C HIS A 153 -6.49 6.00 -6.92
N GLU A 154 -6.34 4.89 -6.20
CA GLU A 154 -7.40 3.88 -6.08
C GLU A 154 -8.66 4.42 -5.41
N LYS A 155 -8.53 5.27 -4.38
CA LYS A 155 -9.66 5.97 -3.77
C LYS A 155 -10.42 6.84 -4.79
N ARG A 156 -9.69 7.53 -5.68
CA ARG A 156 -10.28 8.32 -6.75
C ARG A 156 -11.00 7.44 -7.78
N VAL A 157 -10.37 6.34 -8.21
CA VAL A 157 -10.99 5.39 -9.15
C VAL A 157 -12.29 4.81 -8.56
N ARG A 158 -12.27 4.43 -7.28
CA ARG A 158 -13.46 3.96 -6.57
C ARG A 158 -14.57 5.00 -6.55
N ARG A 159 -14.27 6.25 -6.19
CA ARG A 159 -15.26 7.34 -6.18
C ARG A 159 -15.88 7.54 -7.57
N ASN A 160 -15.05 7.60 -8.61
CA ASN A 160 -15.53 7.73 -9.98
C ASN A 160 -16.46 6.56 -10.36
N ARG A 161 -16.11 5.33 -9.97
CA ARG A 161 -16.95 4.15 -10.23
C ARG A 161 -18.29 4.24 -9.51
N GLU A 162 -18.30 4.65 -8.25
CA GLU A 162 -19.53 4.87 -7.48
C GLU A 162 -20.42 5.96 -8.12
N GLU A 163 -19.82 7.05 -8.60
CA GLU A 163 -20.51 8.10 -9.35
C GLU A 163 -21.12 7.55 -10.66
N TYR A 164 -20.36 6.79 -11.45
CA TYR A 164 -20.86 6.16 -12.66
C TYR A 164 -21.98 5.16 -12.39
N GLU A 165 -21.87 4.34 -11.33
CA GLU A 165 -22.93 3.41 -10.94
C GLU A 165 -24.20 4.17 -10.52
N SER A 166 -24.08 5.31 -9.84
CA SER A 166 -25.23 6.17 -9.50
C SER A 166 -25.90 6.75 -10.75
N LEU A 167 -25.11 7.26 -11.70
CA LEU A 167 -25.61 7.82 -12.96
C LEU A 167 -26.24 6.73 -13.83
N ALA A 168 -25.65 5.54 -13.86
CA ALA A 168 -26.19 4.40 -14.59
C ALA A 168 -27.56 3.96 -14.02
N LYS A 169 -27.73 3.95 -12.70
CA LYS A 169 -29.04 3.68 -12.07
C LYS A 169 -30.10 4.69 -12.52
N VAL A 170 -29.78 5.99 -12.48
CA VAL A 170 -30.69 7.05 -12.94
C VAL A 170 -31.00 6.92 -14.43
N ALA A 171 -30.00 6.62 -15.26
CA ALA A 171 -30.18 6.42 -16.69
C ALA A 171 -31.06 5.20 -17.00
N ASN A 172 -30.87 4.09 -16.28
CA ASN A 172 -31.64 2.86 -16.45
C ASN A 172 -33.07 2.95 -15.90
N ALA A 173 -33.33 3.84 -14.95
CA ALA A 173 -34.69 4.13 -14.49
C ALA A 173 -35.56 4.78 -15.57
N ARG A 174 -34.94 5.47 -16.55
CA ARG A 174 -35.66 6.06 -17.67
C ARG A 174 -36.09 4.97 -18.67
N PRO A 175 -37.32 5.03 -19.21
CA PRO A 175 -37.75 4.06 -20.21
C PRO A 175 -36.85 4.10 -21.44
N ALA A 176 -36.60 2.94 -22.03
CA ALA A 176 -35.79 2.80 -23.23
C ALA A 176 -36.26 3.78 -24.32
N LYS A 177 -35.33 4.53 -24.93
CA LYS A 177 -35.61 5.52 -25.97
C LYS A 177 -36.56 4.99 -27.05
N ARG A 178 -36.40 3.72 -27.44
CA ARG A 178 -37.25 3.04 -28.44
C ARG A 178 -38.71 2.93 -28.01
N ARG A 179 -38.99 2.65 -26.73
CA ARG A 179 -40.36 2.61 -26.20
C ARG A 179 -40.99 4.00 -26.22
N THR A 180 -40.24 5.03 -25.80
CA THR A 180 -40.73 6.41 -25.82
C THR A 180 -40.97 6.90 -27.25
N ALA A 181 -40.07 6.59 -28.18
CA ALA A 181 -40.23 6.91 -29.60
C ALA A 181 -41.48 6.25 -30.20
N HIS A 182 -41.71 4.95 -29.94
CA HIS A 182 -42.91 4.28 -30.42
C HIS A 182 -44.20 4.90 -29.86
N LYS A 183 -44.23 5.23 -28.56
CA LYS A 183 -45.38 5.95 -27.97
C LYS A 183 -45.60 7.31 -28.63
N LEU A 184 -44.52 8.02 -28.94
CA LEU A 184 -44.58 9.32 -29.57
C LEU A 184 -45.13 9.23 -31.00
N ASP A 185 -44.71 8.22 -31.77
CA ASP A 185 -45.24 7.95 -33.12
C ASP A 185 -46.69 7.47 -33.09
N GLN A 186 -47.10 6.71 -32.07
CA GLN A 186 -48.49 6.35 -31.86
C GLN A 186 -49.35 7.59 -31.59
N VAL A 187 -48.97 8.41 -30.61
CA VAL A 187 -49.70 9.64 -30.27
C VAL A 187 -49.76 10.60 -31.47
N ARG A 188 -48.69 10.71 -32.26
CA ARG A 188 -48.69 11.50 -33.50
C ARG A 188 -49.71 10.99 -34.52
N ARG A 189 -49.85 9.67 -34.66
CA ARG A 189 -50.86 9.07 -35.55
C ARG A 189 -52.28 9.33 -35.05
N GLU A 190 -52.52 9.16 -33.75
CA GLU A 190 -53.82 9.45 -33.12
C GLU A 190 -54.21 10.92 -33.32
N ILE A 191 -53.29 11.86 -33.10
CA ILE A 191 -53.51 13.30 -33.40
C ILE A 191 -53.87 13.50 -34.88
N GLY A 192 -53.16 12.82 -35.79
CA GLY A 192 -53.45 12.90 -37.22
C GLY A 192 -54.85 12.39 -37.58
N GLN A 193 -55.29 11.30 -36.96
CA GLN A 193 -56.64 10.74 -37.14
C GLN A 193 -57.72 11.68 -36.62
N VAL A 194 -57.57 12.17 -35.39
CA VAL A 194 -58.52 13.12 -34.78
C VAL A 194 -58.66 14.38 -35.63
N LYS A 195 -57.55 14.93 -36.15
CA LYS A 195 -57.59 16.09 -37.06
C LYS A 195 -58.31 15.78 -38.38
N ALA A 196 -58.16 14.57 -38.92
CA ALA A 196 -58.86 14.17 -40.13
C ALA A 196 -60.36 14.01 -39.90
N GLU A 197 -60.76 13.45 -38.76
CA GLU A 197 -62.17 13.32 -38.33
C GLU A 197 -62.81 14.69 -38.06
N GLU A 198 -62.08 15.59 -37.41
CA GLU A 198 -62.49 16.98 -37.21
C GLU A 198 -62.72 17.69 -38.55
N ALA A 199 -61.76 17.58 -39.48
CA ALA A 199 -61.88 18.16 -40.82
C ALA A 199 -63.00 17.53 -41.66
N ARG A 200 -63.37 16.26 -41.40
CA ARG A 200 -64.51 15.62 -42.05
C ARG A 200 -65.83 16.13 -41.47
N SER A 201 -65.92 16.19 -40.13
CA SER A 201 -67.10 16.68 -39.42
C SER A 201 -67.38 18.15 -39.76
N ALA A 202 -66.34 18.98 -39.83
CA ALA A 202 -66.46 20.38 -40.27
C ALA A 202 -67.02 20.51 -41.70
N ARG A 203 -66.56 19.66 -42.63
CA ARG A 203 -67.10 19.62 -44.00
C ARG A 203 -68.55 19.17 -44.05
N GLU A 204 -68.92 18.16 -43.26
CA GLU A 204 -70.31 17.70 -43.17
C GLU A 204 -71.22 18.79 -42.59
N LEU A 205 -70.74 19.53 -41.57
CA LEU A 205 -71.45 20.66 -40.99
C LEU A 205 -71.66 21.78 -42.00
N GLU A 206 -70.62 22.13 -42.78
CA GLU A 206 -70.70 23.14 -43.83
C GLU A 206 -71.73 22.78 -44.93
N VAL A 207 -71.78 21.50 -45.33
CA VAL A 207 -72.79 21.01 -46.27
C VAL A 207 -74.20 21.13 -45.68
N ARG A 208 -74.38 20.75 -44.41
CA ARG A 208 -75.67 20.88 -43.71
C ARG A 208 -76.12 22.33 -43.57
N GLU A 209 -75.19 23.24 -43.29
CA GLU A 209 -75.45 24.67 -43.23
C GLU A 209 -75.95 25.19 -44.59
N LYS A 210 -75.27 24.84 -45.69
CA LYS A 210 -75.70 25.18 -47.05
C LYS A 210 -77.07 24.61 -47.41
N GLN A 211 -77.34 23.35 -47.04
CA GLN A 211 -78.64 22.72 -47.24
C GLN A 211 -79.75 23.44 -46.46
N PHE A 212 -79.47 23.83 -45.21
CA PHE A 212 -80.42 24.56 -44.37
C PHE A 212 -80.71 25.96 -44.92
N GLN A 213 -79.68 26.67 -45.40
CA GLN A 213 -79.83 27.96 -46.07
C GLN A 213 -80.72 27.83 -47.32
N LEU A 214 -80.49 26.82 -48.16
CA LEU A 214 -81.31 26.56 -49.35
C LEU A 214 -82.78 26.25 -48.99
N LEU A 215 -83.00 25.42 -47.96
CA LEU A 215 -84.35 25.12 -47.47
C LEU A 215 -85.03 26.40 -46.95
N MET A 216 -84.33 27.22 -46.18
CA MET A 216 -84.85 28.49 -45.67
C MET A 216 -85.24 29.43 -46.80
N GLN A 217 -84.40 29.56 -47.84
CA GLN A 217 -84.70 30.35 -49.03
C GLN A 217 -85.96 29.82 -49.74
N SER A 218 -86.07 28.50 -49.93
CA SER A 218 -87.24 27.87 -50.55
C SER A 218 -88.53 28.13 -49.76
N ILE A 219 -88.46 28.13 -48.42
CA ILE A 219 -89.60 28.49 -47.55
C ILE A 219 -89.97 29.97 -47.72
N LEU A 220 -88.98 30.86 -47.78
CA LEU A 220 -89.22 32.29 -48.00
C LEU A 220 -89.85 32.55 -49.37
N ASP A 221 -89.36 31.88 -50.42
CA ASP A 221 -89.90 31.99 -51.78
C ASP A 221 -91.35 31.46 -51.84
N LEU A 222 -91.62 30.31 -51.22
CA LEU A 222 -92.99 29.79 -51.12
C LEU A 222 -93.91 30.73 -50.33
N LYS A 223 -93.44 31.33 -49.23
CA LYS A 223 -94.19 32.35 -48.49
C LYS A 223 -94.45 33.60 -49.32
N ALA A 224 -93.46 34.05 -50.11
CA ALA A 224 -93.61 35.18 -51.01
C ALA A 224 -94.63 34.87 -52.11
N ASN A 225 -94.54 33.71 -52.76
CA ASN A 225 -95.51 33.25 -53.76
C ASN A 225 -96.92 33.13 -53.20
N LEU A 226 -97.08 32.56 -52.00
CA LEU A 226 -98.38 32.53 -51.31
C LEU A 226 -98.93 33.94 -51.05
N ALA A 227 -98.08 34.88 -50.63
CA ALA A 227 -98.47 36.26 -50.43
C ALA A 227 -98.86 36.95 -51.75
N GLU A 228 -98.16 36.66 -52.85
CA GLU A 228 -98.50 37.15 -54.19
C GLU A 228 -99.82 36.55 -54.72
N ASP A 229 -100.02 35.24 -54.56
CA ASP A 229 -101.26 34.55 -54.95
C ASP A 229 -102.47 35.07 -54.16
N LEU A 230 -102.31 35.37 -52.87
CA LEU A 230 -103.35 36.00 -52.06
C LEU A 230 -103.68 37.40 -52.59
N LYS A 231 -102.67 38.23 -52.85
CA LYS A 231 -102.86 39.56 -53.46
C LYS A 231 -103.53 39.46 -54.83
N ARG A 232 -103.16 38.49 -55.66
CA ARG A 232 -103.73 38.27 -57.00
C ARG A 232 -105.21 37.86 -56.91
N LYS A 233 -105.55 36.94 -56.02
CA LYS A 233 -106.95 36.53 -55.75
C LYS A 233 -107.79 37.70 -55.21
N GLU A 234 -107.22 38.54 -54.36
CA GLU A 234 -107.89 39.77 -53.90
C GLU A 234 -108.13 40.75 -55.04
N LEU A 235 -107.15 40.94 -55.93
CA LEU A 235 -107.28 41.79 -57.13
C LEU A 235 -108.34 41.24 -58.10
N GLU A 236 -108.37 39.94 -58.35
CA GLU A 236 -109.39 39.29 -59.18
C GLU A 236 -110.79 39.40 -58.57
N LYS A 237 -110.92 39.27 -57.25
CA LYS A 237 -112.20 39.53 -56.56
C LYS A 237 -112.65 40.99 -56.69
N ARG A 238 -111.72 41.94 -56.63
CA ARG A 238 -112.02 43.37 -56.85
C ARG A 238 -112.43 43.67 -58.29
N MET A 239 -111.78 43.03 -59.27
CA MET A 239 -112.11 43.17 -60.69
C MET A 239 -113.46 42.54 -61.09
N ARG A 240 -113.92 41.51 -60.36
CA ARG A 240 -115.26 40.90 -60.56
C ARG A 240 -116.38 41.62 -59.82
N SER A 241 -116.04 42.58 -58.97
CA SER A 241 -116.98 43.38 -58.16
C SER A 241 -117.17 44.81 -58.67
N ASN A 242 -116.57 45.16 -59.81
CA ASN A 242 -116.82 46.37 -60.60
C ASN A 242 -117.57 45.98 -61.89
#